data_AF-A0A6I6MRN1-F1
#
_entry.id   AF-A0A6I6MRN1-F1
#
_cell.length_a   1.000
_cell.length_b   1.000
_cell.length_c   1.000
_cell.angle_alpha   90.00
_cell.angle_beta   90.00
_cell.angle_gamma   90.00
#
_symmetry.space_group_name_H-M   'P 1'
#
loop_
_entity.id
_entity.type
_entity.pdbx_description
1 polymer ?
#
loop_
_entity_poly.entity_id
_entity_poly.type
_entity_poly.pdbx_seq_one_letter_code
_entity_poly.pdbx_strand_id
1 'polypeptide(L)'
;MGGYAIRDVGTGFWATDRDGRVLGTSDFDSGGSVWVVQRADDGAFTISKRGQASVWTAVGDHVELKPANGSSAQHWRFERLVG
;
A
#
# COMPACT_ATOMS: atom_id res chain seq x y z
N MET A 1 -14.29 12.24 0.14
CA MET A 1 -14.05 10.82 -0.21
C MET A 1 -12.67 10.45 0.30
N GLY A 2 -12.61 9.62 1.34
CA GLY A 2 -11.40 9.35 2.11
C GLY A 2 -10.52 8.25 1.52
N GLY A 3 -9.24 8.27 1.88
CA GLY A 3 -8.29 7.18 1.70
C GLY A 3 -7.66 6.84 3.05
N TYR A 4 -6.81 5.82 3.07
CA TYR A 4 -6.09 5.37 4.25
C TYR A 4 -4.66 5.90 4.22
N ALA A 5 -4.16 6.28 5.39
CA ALA A 5 -2.72 6.41 5.61
C ALA A 5 -2.23 5.12 6.28
N ILE A 6 -1.14 4.55 5.78
CA ILE A 6 -0.53 3.34 6.33
C ILE A 6 0.76 3.77 7.04
N ARG A 7 0.88 3.43 8.32
CA ARG A 7 2.00 3.84 9.16
C ARG A 7 2.66 2.62 9.78
N ASP A 8 3.98 2.56 9.70
CA ASP A 8 4.75 1.58 10.46
C ASP A 8 4.73 1.95 11.96
N VAL A 9 4.38 0.98 12.81
CA VAL A 9 4.19 1.22 14.25
C VAL A 9 5.51 1.42 14.98
N GLY A 10 6.60 0.78 14.53
CA GLY A 10 7.90 0.84 15.21
C GLY A 10 8.68 2.13 14.93
N THR A 11 8.67 2.59 13.68
CA THR A 11 9.37 3.80 13.22
C THR A 11 8.47 5.03 13.21
N GLY A 12 7.15 4.83 13.15
CA GLY A 12 6.20 5.91 12.96
C GLY A 12 6.22 6.52 11.56
N PHE A 13 6.84 5.86 10.58
CA PHE A 13 6.92 6.35 9.20
C PHE A 13 5.67 6.02 8.41
N TRP A 14 5.29 6.92 7.51
CA TRP A 14 4.21 6.74 6.56
C TRP A 14 4.70 6.00 5.33
N ALA A 15 3.91 5.03 4.85
CA ALA A 15 4.16 4.44 3.55
C ALA A 15 3.80 5.45 2.46
N THR A 16 4.77 5.77 1.62
CA THR A 16 4.69 6.87 0.66
C THR A 16 5.26 6.41 -0.68
N ASP A 17 4.55 6.69 -1.77
CA ASP A 17 5.10 6.51 -3.12
C ASP A 17 6.19 7.55 -3.42
N ARG A 18 7.34 7.04 -3.85
CA ARG A 18 8.47 7.78 -4.38
C ARG A 18 8.87 7.11 -5.70
N ASP A 19 8.43 7.71 -6.80
CA ASP A 19 8.76 7.30 -8.17
C ASP A 19 8.46 5.82 -8.49
N GLY A 20 7.31 5.32 -8.02
CA GLY A 20 6.86 3.96 -8.25
C GLY A 20 7.34 2.95 -7.22
N ARG A 21 8.11 3.37 -6.21
CA ARG A 21 8.49 2.56 -5.05
C ARG A 21 7.77 3.04 -3.80
N VAL A 22 7.33 2.11 -2.97
CA VAL A 22 6.72 2.43 -1.67
C VAL A 22 7.82 2.45 -0.61
N LEU A 23 8.05 3.60 0.00
CA LEU A 23 9.07 3.84 1.01
C LEU A 23 8.44 4.38 2.30
N GLY A 24 9.09 4.13 3.44
CA GLY A 24 8.73 4.77 4.70
C GLY A 24 9.30 6.19 4.79
N THR A 25 8.47 7.19 5.09
CA THR A 25 8.89 8.59 5.31
C THR A 25 8.38 9.13 6.64
N SER A 26 9.18 9.97 7.32
CA SER A 26 8.75 10.65 8.55
C SER A 26 7.64 11.67 8.29
N ASP A 27 7.69 12.30 7.12
CA ASP A 27 6.76 13.37 6.75
C ASP A 27 5.56 12.80 6.00
N PHE A 28 4.36 13.24 6.40
CA PHE A 28 3.13 12.90 5.72
C PHE A 28 2.94 13.79 4.49
N ASP A 29 2.83 13.17 3.32
CA ASP A 29 2.55 13.84 2.04
C ASP A 29 1.23 13.32 1.48
N SER A 30 0.18 14.15 1.44
CA SER A 30 -1.14 13.71 0.99
C SER A 30 -1.20 13.27 -0.48
N GLY A 31 -0.22 13.65 -1.31
CA GLY A 31 -0.12 13.21 -2.70
C GLY A 31 0.53 11.83 -2.86
N GLY A 32 1.37 11.43 -1.91
CA GLY A 32 2.11 10.16 -1.94
C GLY A 32 1.70 9.13 -0.89
N SER A 33 1.10 9.56 0.22
CA SER A 33 0.90 8.77 1.44
C SER A 33 -0.55 8.36 1.69
N VAL A 34 -1.45 8.69 0.75
CA VAL A 34 -2.87 8.33 0.82
C VAL A 34 -3.15 7.19 -0.15
N TRP A 35 -3.69 6.11 0.39
CA TRP A 35 -3.92 4.86 -0.31
C TRP A 35 -5.40 4.50 -0.36
N VAL A 36 -5.78 3.84 -1.44
CA VAL A 36 -7.07 3.15 -1.58
C VAL A 36 -6.83 1.69 -1.24
N VAL A 37 -7.57 1.18 -0.27
CA VAL A 37 -7.52 -0.24 0.13
C VAL A 37 -8.83 -0.88 -0.27
N GLN A 38 -8.77 -1.87 -1.15
CA GLN A 38 -9.94 -2.54 -1.72
C GLN A 38 -9.84 -4.04 -1.52
N ARG A 39 -10.99 -4.68 -1.28
CA ARG A 39 -11.03 -6.15 -1.14
C ARG A 39 -10.88 -6.80 -2.52
N ALA A 40 -10.04 -7.83 -2.60
CA ALA A 40 -9.89 -8.71 -3.76
C ALA A 40 -10.85 -9.90 -3.66
N ASP A 41 -11.00 -10.64 -4.76
CA ASP A 41 -11.97 -11.75 -4.87
C ASP A 41 -11.66 -12.94 -3.95
N ASP A 42 -10.39 -13.12 -3.58
CA ASP A 42 -9.91 -14.17 -2.68
C ASP A 42 -9.97 -13.77 -1.19
N GLY A 43 -10.59 -12.63 -0.89
CA GLY A 43 -10.70 -12.08 0.46
C GLY A 43 -9.46 -11.34 0.94
N ALA A 44 -8.38 -11.26 0.16
CA ALA A 44 -7.25 -10.37 0.40
C ALA A 44 -7.61 -8.92 0.05
N PHE A 45 -6.61 -8.04 0.06
CA PHE A 45 -6.75 -6.64 -0.30
C PHE A 45 -5.71 -6.22 -1.35
N THR A 46 -6.11 -5.32 -2.23
CA THR A 46 -5.19 -4.54 -3.06
C THR A 46 -5.03 -3.14 -2.44
N ILE A 47 -3.85 -2.55 -2.64
CA ILE A 47 -3.51 -1.22 -2.14
C ILE A 47 -3.02 -0.40 -3.33
N SER A 48 -3.67 0.73 -3.62
CA SER A 48 -3.38 1.55 -4.80
C SER A 48 -3.43 3.04 -4.49
N LYS A 49 -2.97 3.85 -5.44
CA LYS A 49 -3.29 5.28 -5.44
C LYS A 49 -4.66 5.52 -6.07
N ARG A 50 -5.31 6.60 -5.60
CA ARG A 50 -6.60 7.02 -6.16
C ARG A 50 -6.48 7.29 -7.67
N GLY A 51 -7.35 6.64 -8.45
CA GLY A 51 -7.41 6.83 -9.90
C GLY A 51 -6.26 6.18 -10.68
N GLN A 52 -5.43 5.36 -10.04
CA GLN A 52 -4.37 4.61 -10.71
C GLN A 52 -4.71 3.13 -10.80
N ALA A 53 -4.30 2.50 -11.92
CA ALA A 53 -4.42 1.06 -12.13
C ALA A 53 -3.26 0.26 -11.49
N SER A 54 -2.24 0.96 -10.98
CA SER A 54 -1.11 0.32 -10.31
C SER A 54 -1.42 0.05 -8.84
N VAL A 55 -0.98 -1.11 -8.37
CA VAL A 55 -1.17 -1.61 -6.99
C VAL A 55 0.18 -1.94 -6.37
N TRP A 56 0.23 -1.92 -5.03
CA TRP A 56 1.37 -2.43 -4.26
C TRP A 56 1.63 -3.88 -4.65
N THR A 57 2.83 -4.12 -5.13
CA THR A 57 3.32 -5.42 -5.57
C THR A 57 4.58 -5.74 -4.78
N ALA A 58 4.60 -6.88 -4.10
CA ALA A 58 5.80 -7.39 -3.47
C ALA A 58 6.85 -7.76 -4.53
N VAL A 59 8.06 -7.20 -4.41
CA VAL A 59 9.18 -7.42 -5.32
C VAL A 59 10.41 -7.75 -4.48
N GLY A 60 10.67 -9.03 -4.25
CA GLY A 60 11.76 -9.49 -3.41
C GLY A 60 11.61 -8.99 -1.97
N ASP A 61 12.43 -8.00 -1.60
CA ASP A 61 12.53 -7.40 -0.26
C ASP A 61 11.83 -6.04 -0.11
N HIS A 62 11.13 -5.57 -1.15
CA HIS A 62 10.47 -4.26 -1.14
C HIS A 62 9.14 -4.28 -1.88
N VAL A 63 8.47 -3.11 -1.92
CA VAL A 63 7.17 -2.92 -2.56
C VAL A 63 7.28 -1.86 -3.66
N GLU A 64 6.76 -2.19 -4.83
CA GLU A 64 6.65 -1.30 -6.00
C GLU A 64 5.19 -1.13 -6.41
N LEU A 65 4.87 -0.04 -7.09
CA LEU A 65 3.61 0.15 -7.79
C LEU A 65 3.71 -0.44 -9.19
N LYS A 66 3.01 -1.55 -9.43
CA LYS A 66 2.92 -2.18 -10.77
C LYS A 66 1.48 -2.27 -11.24
N PRO A 67 1.23 -2.29 -12.56
CA PRO A 67 -0.10 -2.54 -13.10
C PRO A 67 -0.73 -3.78 -12.45
N ALA A 68 -2.00 -3.68 -12.08
CA ALA A 68 -2.73 -4.81 -11.53
C ALA A 68 -2.74 -5.97 -12.54
N ASN A 69 -2.33 -7.16 -12.09
CA ASN A 69 -2.25 -8.38 -12.89
C ASN A 69 -2.87 -9.60 -12.20
N GLY A 70 -3.44 -9.42 -10.99
CA GLY A 70 -4.11 -10.47 -10.23
C GLY A 70 -3.17 -11.51 -9.63
N SER A 71 -1.86 -11.28 -9.65
CA SER A 71 -0.90 -12.17 -8.99
C SER A 71 -1.02 -12.07 -7.47
N SER A 72 -0.70 -13.16 -6.78
CA SER A 72 -0.67 -13.19 -5.31
C SER A 72 0.32 -12.18 -4.71
N ALA A 73 1.32 -11.70 -5.47
CA ALA A 73 2.23 -10.64 -5.05
C ALA A 73 1.54 -9.27 -4.87
N GLN A 74 0.29 -9.13 -5.35
CA GLN A 74 -0.52 -7.91 -5.24
C GLN A 74 -1.63 -8.03 -4.18
N HIS A 75 -1.72 -9.20 -3.51
CA HIS A 75 -2.78 -9.53 -2.58
C HIS A 75 -2.24 -9.50 -1.15
N TRP A 76 -2.67 -8.50 -0.38
CA TRP A 76 -2.22 -8.23 0.97
C TRP A 76 -3.27 -8.68 1.99
N ARG A 77 -2.82 -9.20 3.13
CA ARG A 77 -3.69 -9.50 4.27
C ARG A 77 -3.32 -8.61 5.44
N PHE A 78 -4.34 -8.11 6.14
CA PHE A 78 -4.18 -7.35 7.37
C PHE A 78 -4.69 -8.20 8.51
N GLU A 79 -3.84 -8.36 9.53
CA GLU A 79 -4.24 -9.00 10.78
C GLU A 79 -4.36 -7.93 11.86
N ARG A 80 -5.39 -8.06 12.69
CA ARG A 80 -5.55 -7.17 13.83
C ARG A 80 -4.45 -7.51 14.84
N LEU A 81 -3.56 -6.56 15.10
CA LEU A 81 -2.66 -6.66 16.24
C LEU A 81 -3.51 -6.75 17.51
N VAL A 82 -3.37 -7.86 18.23
CA VAL A 82 -3.95 -8.02 19.56
C VAL A 82 -2.94 -7.45 20.54
N GLY A 83 -3.35 -6.39 21.26
CA GLY A 83 -2.57 -5.78 22.34
C GLY A 83 -2.80 -6.46 23.67
#